data_AF-A0A222YTV2-F1
#
_entry.id   AF-A0A222YTV2-F1
#
_cell.length_a   1.000
_cell.length_b   1.000
_cell.length_c   1.000
_cell.angle_alpha   90.00
_cell.angle_beta   90.00
_cell.angle_gamma   90.00
#
_symmetry.space_group_name_H-M   'P 1'
#
loop_
_entity.id
_entity.type
_entity.pdbx_description
1 polymer ?
#
loop_
_entity_poly.entity_id
_entity_poly.type
_entity_poly.pdbx_seq_one_letter_code
_entity_poly.pdbx_strand_id
1 'polypeptide(L)'
;LHTTASAPALGGEPLEALVAEFNSTQKMIKRMERRYPMAMLRALIYHDTLSDISNEAQVTRWINGLVSYLTAREAHGSTYLAQVRENREQNVFEPVLRVRTHGVDTDYALDAEFLQGG
;
A
#
# COMPACT_ATOMS: atom_id res chain seq x y z
N LEU A 1 1.46 24.08 -4.25
CA LEU A 1 1.80 23.14 -5.32
C LEU A 1 1.23 23.69 -6.63
N HIS A 2 2.07 23.97 -7.63
CA HIS A 2 1.60 24.36 -8.97
C HIS A 2 1.67 23.13 -9.86
N THR A 3 0.55 22.43 -10.05
CA THR A 3 0.45 21.31 -10.99
C THR A 3 -0.12 21.83 -12.31
N THR A 4 0.78 22.08 -13.27
CA THR A 4 0.54 22.32 -14.71
C THR A 4 -0.21 23.60 -15.13
N ALA A 5 0.35 24.30 -16.12
CA ALA A 5 -0.02 25.63 -16.60
C ALA A 5 -1.42 25.78 -17.25
N SER A 6 -2.28 24.76 -17.15
CA SER A 6 -3.64 24.76 -17.74
C SER A 6 -4.71 24.22 -16.78
N ALA A 7 -4.39 23.96 -15.51
CA ALA A 7 -5.39 23.63 -14.51
C ALA A 7 -6.08 24.92 -14.04
N PRO A 8 -7.43 24.99 -13.98
CA PRO A 8 -8.14 26.08 -13.31
C PRO A 8 -7.57 26.24 -11.89
N ALA A 9 -7.51 27.47 -11.38
CA ALA A 9 -7.01 27.72 -10.04
C ALA A 9 -7.75 26.79 -9.05
N LEU A 10 -7.01 25.86 -8.43
CA LEU A 10 -7.51 25.02 -7.34
C LEU A 10 -7.76 25.95 -6.14
N GLY A 11 -8.95 26.53 -6.07
CA GLY A 11 -9.37 27.45 -5.01
C GLY A 11 -10.84 27.26 -4.69
N GLY A 12 -11.21 27.46 -3.42
CA GLY A 12 -12.57 27.22 -2.92
C GLY A 12 -12.86 25.74 -2.67
N GLU A 13 -14.11 25.34 -2.95
CA GLU A 13 -14.67 24.01 -2.67
C GLU A 13 -13.84 22.81 -3.18
N PRO A 14 -13.22 22.83 -4.39
CA PRO A 14 -12.40 21.70 -4.86
C PRO A 14 -11.12 21.50 -4.03
N LEU A 15 -10.54 22.58 -3.50
CA LEU A 15 -9.37 22.49 -2.63
C LEU A 15 -9.77 21.97 -1.24
N GLU A 16 -10.91 22.42 -0.72
CA GLU A 16 -11.45 21.91 0.55
C GLU A 16 -11.77 20.42 0.48
N ALA A 17 -12.36 19.95 -0.62
CA ALA A 17 -12.63 18.53 -0.85
C ALA A 17 -11.33 17.70 -0.87
N LEU A 18 -10.31 18.17 -1.60
CA LEU A 18 -9.01 17.50 -1.65
C LEU A 18 -8.33 17.47 -0.27
N VAL A 19 -8.40 18.57 0.49
CA VAL A 19 -7.86 18.63 1.86
C VAL A 19 -8.61 17.68 2.78
N ALA A 20 -9.94 17.57 2.65
CA ALA A 20 -10.76 16.64 3.42
C ALA A 20 -10.41 15.18 3.11
N GLU A 21 -10.24 14.83 1.84
CA GLU A 21 -9.84 13.49 1.37
C GLU A 21 -8.41 13.13 1.80
N PHE A 22 -7.48 14.09 1.73
CA PHE A 22 -6.14 13.91 2.25
C PHE A 22 -6.17 13.62 3.77
N ASN A 23 -6.93 14.41 4.52
CA ASN A 23 -7.05 14.24 5.98
C ASN A 23 -7.72 12.92 6.37
N SER A 24 -8.72 12.46 5.62
CA SER A 24 -9.36 11.15 5.87
C SER A 24 -8.39 10.01 5.60
N THR A 25 -7.61 10.09 4.52
CA THR A 25 -6.56 9.13 4.16
C THR A 25 -5.48 9.07 5.24
N GLN A 26 -5.00 10.22 5.73
CA GLN A 26 -4.02 10.26 6.82
C GLN A 26 -4.56 9.63 8.12
N LYS A 27 -5.84 9.83 8.44
CA LYS A 27 -6.48 9.16 9.60
C LYS A 27 -6.54 7.65 9.43
N MET A 28 -6.85 7.18 8.22
CA MET A 28 -6.85 5.74 7.90
C MET A 28 -5.46 5.14 8.05
N ILE A 29 -4.43 5.77 7.46
CA ILE A 29 -3.04 5.33 7.59
C ILE A 29 -2.63 5.24 9.07
N LYS A 30 -2.97 6.25 9.88
CA LYS A 30 -2.66 6.26 11.32
C LYS A 30 -3.34 5.11 12.09
N ARG A 31 -4.54 4.69 11.68
CA ARG A 31 -5.22 3.53 12.26
C ARG A 31 -4.50 2.24 11.87
N MET A 32 -4.16 2.11 10.59
CA MET A 32 -3.51 0.93 10.02
C MET A 32 -2.07 0.74 10.50
N GLU A 33 -1.36 1.80 10.90
CA GLU A 33 0.01 1.74 11.42
C GLU A 33 0.16 0.84 12.66
N ARG A 34 -0.93 0.55 13.37
CA ARG A 34 -0.93 -0.42 14.49
C ARG A 34 -0.69 -1.87 14.05
N ARG A 35 -1.02 -2.19 12.80
CA ARG A 35 -0.98 -3.56 12.24
C ARG A 35 -0.04 -3.68 11.05
N TYR A 36 0.25 -2.57 10.38
CA TYR A 36 0.98 -2.55 9.12
C TYR A 36 2.17 -1.57 9.18
N PRO A 37 3.32 -1.88 8.53
CA PRO A 37 4.48 -1.00 8.54
C PRO A 37 4.17 0.33 7.85
N MET A 38 4.55 1.45 8.47
CA MET A 38 4.34 2.78 7.90
C MET A 38 5.02 2.96 6.53
N ALA A 39 6.19 2.33 6.33
CA ALA A 39 6.88 2.32 5.04
C ALA A 39 6.02 1.70 3.92
N MET A 40 5.33 0.59 4.22
CA MET A 40 4.40 -0.07 3.30
C MET A 40 3.19 0.82 3.02
N LEU A 41 2.53 1.34 4.06
CA LEU A 41 1.34 2.19 3.89
C LEU A 41 1.62 3.44 3.05
N ARG A 42 2.79 4.07 3.24
CA ARG A 42 3.23 5.21 2.43
C ARG A 42 3.57 4.82 0.99
N ALA A 43 4.16 3.65 0.79
CA ALA A 43 4.45 3.15 -0.55
C ALA A 43 3.17 2.92 -1.36
N LEU A 44 2.11 2.41 -0.72
CA LEU A 44 0.82 2.16 -1.38
C LEU A 44 0.11 3.42 -1.90
N ILE A 45 0.48 4.61 -1.44
CA ILE A 45 -0.03 5.88 -1.98
C ILE A 45 0.46 6.11 -3.42
N TYR A 46 1.65 5.62 -3.75
CA TYR A 46 2.32 5.85 -5.03
C TYR A 46 2.43 4.59 -5.89
N HIS A 47 2.13 3.43 -5.32
CA HIS A 47 2.15 2.14 -6.01
C HIS A 47 0.84 1.93 -6.76
N ASP A 48 0.89 1.17 -7.85
CA ASP A 48 -0.30 0.90 -8.66
C ASP A 48 -1.39 0.21 -7.83
N THR A 49 -2.66 0.44 -8.16
CA THR A 49 -3.77 -0.29 -7.53
C THR A 49 -3.81 -1.73 -8.01
N LEU A 50 -3.95 -2.68 -7.08
CA LEU A 50 -4.19 -4.08 -7.43
C LEU A 50 -5.65 -4.28 -7.83
N SER A 51 -5.91 -4.50 -9.13
CA SER A 51 -7.26 -4.56 -9.68
C SER A 51 -7.89 -5.95 -9.70
N ASP A 52 -7.08 -7.00 -9.80
CA ASP A 52 -7.54 -8.38 -9.92
C ASP A 52 -6.69 -9.29 -9.02
N ILE A 53 -7.32 -9.74 -7.94
CA ILE A 53 -6.74 -10.65 -6.96
C ILE A 53 -6.97 -12.13 -7.30
N SER A 54 -7.74 -12.44 -8.34
CA SER A 54 -7.96 -13.81 -8.81
C SER A 54 -6.85 -14.32 -9.72
N ASN A 55 -5.96 -13.44 -10.18
CA ASN A 55 -4.84 -13.77 -11.06
C ASN A 55 -3.50 -13.75 -10.32
N GLU A 56 -2.98 -14.94 -9.98
CA GLU A 56 -1.72 -15.11 -9.26
C GLU A 56 -0.55 -14.36 -9.92
N ALA A 57 -0.44 -14.39 -11.24
CA ALA A 57 0.65 -13.74 -11.96
C ALA A 57 0.56 -12.21 -11.88
N GLN A 58 -0.65 -11.65 -11.81
CA GLN A 58 -0.83 -10.22 -11.58
C GLN A 58 -0.51 -9.84 -10.14
N VAL A 59 -1.02 -10.59 -9.16
CA VAL A 59 -0.73 -10.38 -7.74
C VAL A 59 0.77 -10.47 -7.47
N THR A 60 1.44 -11.49 -8.02
CA THR A 60 2.89 -11.69 -7.90
C THR A 60 3.68 -10.51 -8.46
N ARG A 61 3.36 -10.05 -9.68
CA ARG A 61 4.01 -8.88 -10.27
C ARG A 61 3.80 -7.63 -9.42
N TRP A 62 2.59 -7.45 -8.92
CA TRP A 62 2.22 -6.32 -8.09
C TRP A 62 3.03 -6.26 -6.78
N ILE A 63 3.09 -7.37 -6.03
CA ILE A 63 3.82 -7.42 -4.75
C ILE A 63 5.34 -7.32 -4.96
N ASN A 64 5.87 -7.88 -6.06
CA ASN A 64 7.28 -7.73 -6.42
C ASN A 64 7.64 -6.27 -6.74
N GLY A 65 6.73 -5.54 -7.40
CA GLY A 65 6.89 -4.10 -7.63
C GLY A 65 6.95 -3.32 -6.32
N LEU A 66 6.05 -3.64 -5.38
CA LEU A 66 6.03 -3.02 -4.05
C LEU A 66 7.32 -3.30 -3.27
N VAL A 67 7.79 -4.55 -3.24
CA VAL A 67 9.05 -4.94 -2.60
C VAL A 67 10.24 -4.24 -3.23
N SER A 68 10.27 -4.09 -4.55
CA SER A 68 11.33 -3.35 -5.24
C SER A 68 11.33 -1.87 -4.86
N TYR A 69 10.14 -1.26 -4.77
CA TYR A 69 9.98 0.13 -4.35
C TYR A 69 10.47 0.36 -2.91
N LEU A 70 10.09 -0.54 -1.98
CA LEU A 70 10.48 -0.50 -0.58
C LEU A 70 11.99 -0.70 -0.41
N THR A 71 12.54 -1.74 -1.03
CA THR A 71 13.98 -2.06 -0.98
C THR A 71 14.83 -0.91 -1.52
N ALA A 72 14.40 -0.24 -2.60
CA ALA A 72 15.13 0.91 -3.16
C ALA A 72 15.16 2.15 -2.24
N ARG A 73 14.28 2.22 -1.24
CA ARG A 73 14.14 3.36 -0.30
C ARG A 73 14.47 2.96 1.14
N GLU A 74 14.99 1.76 1.33
CA GLU A 74 15.31 1.22 2.64
C GLU A 74 16.55 1.88 3.23
N ALA A 75 16.43 2.38 4.47
CA ALA A 75 17.48 3.13 5.15
C ALA A 75 17.76 2.65 6.58
N HIS A 76 16.96 1.72 7.10
CA HIS A 76 16.91 1.33 8.51
C HIS A 76 17.35 -0.12 8.76
N GLY A 77 17.81 -0.82 7.73
CA GLY A 77 18.32 -2.19 7.82
C GLY A 77 17.22 -3.26 7.82
N SER A 78 16.01 -2.91 7.39
CA SER A 78 14.97 -3.89 7.08
C SER A 78 15.24 -4.56 5.73
N THR A 79 14.70 -5.76 5.52
CA THR A 79 14.64 -6.37 4.18
C THR A 79 13.22 -6.81 3.89
N TYR A 80 12.84 -6.78 2.61
CA TYR A 80 11.48 -7.00 2.16
C TYR A 80 11.43 -8.20 1.22
N LEU A 81 10.45 -9.07 1.42
CA LEU A 81 10.22 -10.25 0.59
C LEU A 81 8.76 -10.31 0.17
N ALA A 82 8.55 -10.67 -1.09
CA ALA A 82 7.24 -10.86 -1.67
C ALA A 82 6.78 -12.30 -1.45
N GLN A 83 5.54 -12.47 -1.00
CA GLN A 83 4.86 -13.74 -0.94
C GLN A 83 3.45 -13.59 -1.48
N VAL A 84 2.91 -14.70 -1.98
CA VAL A 84 1.52 -14.78 -2.41
C VAL A 84 0.89 -15.98 -1.71
N ARG A 85 -0.25 -15.76 -1.08
CA ARG A 85 -1.02 -16.79 -0.37
C ARG A 85 -2.28 -17.09 -1.16
N GLU A 86 -2.46 -18.34 -1.56
CA GLU A 86 -3.71 -18.81 -2.16
C GLU A 86 -4.79 -18.95 -1.06
N ASN A 87 -5.88 -18.20 -1.19
CA ASN A 87 -7.09 -18.36 -0.39
C ASN A 87 -8.13 -19.13 -1.19
N ARG A 88 -8.16 -20.46 -1.00
CA ARG A 88 -9.03 -21.38 -1.74
C ARG A 88 -10.51 -21.22 -1.39
N GLU A 89 -10.83 -20.73 -0.20
CA GLU A 89 -12.23 -20.51 0.19
C GLU A 89 -12.86 -19.37 -0.63
N GLN A 90 -12.04 -18.37 -0.98
CA GLN A 90 -12.47 -17.20 -1.75
C GLN A 90 -12.05 -17.27 -3.23
N ASN A 91 -11.25 -18.26 -3.63
CA ASN A 91 -10.62 -18.36 -4.96
C ASN A 91 -9.82 -17.10 -5.34
N VAL A 92 -9.04 -16.59 -4.40
CA VAL A 92 -8.20 -15.39 -4.60
C VAL A 92 -6.77 -15.62 -4.14
N PHE A 93 -5.87 -14.76 -4.59
CA PHE A 93 -4.47 -14.71 -4.23
C PHE A 93 -4.20 -13.44 -3.44
N GLU A 94 -3.81 -13.62 -2.18
CA GLU A 94 -3.55 -12.52 -1.26
C GLU A 94 -2.05 -12.18 -1.27
N PRO A 95 -1.67 -10.93 -1.56
CA PRO A 95 -0.29 -10.51 -1.44
C PRO A 95 0.11 -10.43 0.04
N VAL A 96 1.27 -10.98 0.35
CA VAL A 96 1.85 -10.99 1.70
C VAL A 96 3.23 -10.34 1.63
N LEU A 97 3.41 -9.25 2.37
CA LEU A 97 4.71 -8.61 2.54
C LEU A 97 5.39 -9.20 3.76
N ARG A 98 6.52 -9.89 3.57
CA ARG A 98 7.39 -10.30 4.68
C ARG A 98 8.45 -9.23 4.91
N VAL A 99 8.52 -8.70 6.12
CA VAL A 99 9.53 -7.74 6.54
C VAL A 99 10.44 -8.41 7.55
N ARG A 100 11.75 -8.37 7.29
CA ARG A 100 12.76 -8.80 8.25
C ARG A 100 13.46 -7.59 8.83
N THR A 101 13.40 -7.42 10.14
CA THR A 101 14.06 -6.34 10.87
C THR A 101 14.84 -6.92 12.04
N HIS A 102 16.14 -6.58 12.17
CA HIS A 102 17.03 -7.14 13.20
C HIS A 102 16.98 -8.68 13.31
N GLY A 103 16.78 -9.37 12.19
CA GLY A 103 16.72 -10.84 12.10
C GLY A 103 15.35 -11.47 12.39
N VAL A 104 14.33 -10.68 12.74
CA VAL A 104 12.97 -11.16 12.98
C VAL A 104 12.10 -10.94 11.75
N ASP A 105 11.45 -12.01 11.28
CA ASP A 105 10.47 -11.96 10.19
C ASP A 105 9.08 -11.64 10.72
N THR A 106 8.36 -10.75 10.04
CA THR A 106 6.94 -10.48 10.27
C THR A 106 6.21 -10.42 8.94
N ASP A 107 5.12 -11.17 8.84
CA ASP A 107 4.31 -11.29 7.62
C ASP A 107 3.07 -10.39 7.72
N TYR A 108 2.87 -9.56 6.70
CA TYR A 108 1.75 -8.63 6.59
C TYR A 108 0.90 -9.01 5.38
N ALA A 109 -0.19 -9.73 5.63
CA ALA A 109 -1.15 -10.08 4.59
C ALA A 109 -2.06 -8.89 4.26
N LEU A 110 -2.23 -8.62 2.96
CA LEU A 110 -3.19 -7.66 2.43
C LEU A 110 -4.48 -8.41 2.09
N ASP A 111 -5.16 -8.89 3.12
CA ASP A 111 -6.38 -9.69 3.05
C ASP A 111 -7.65 -8.81 2.92
N ALA A 112 -8.83 -9.44 2.98
CA ALA A 112 -10.09 -8.72 2.91
C ALA A 112 -10.26 -7.65 4.00
N GLU A 113 -9.66 -7.84 5.18
CA GLU A 113 -9.70 -6.86 6.27
C GLU A 113 -8.88 -5.62 5.94
N PHE A 114 -7.72 -5.80 5.28
CA PHE A 114 -6.95 -4.69 4.73
C PHE A 114 -7.77 -3.89 3.70
N LEU A 115 -8.44 -4.57 2.77
CA LEU A 115 -9.22 -3.93 1.71
C LEU A 115 -10.45 -3.18 2.24
N GLN A 116 -11.04 -3.66 3.34
CA GLN A 116 -12.16 -2.99 4.02
C GLN A 116 -11.71 -1.85 4.94
N GLY A 117 -10.40 -1.60 5.05
CA GLY A 117 -9.83 -0.45 5.74
C GLY A 117 -9.88 -0.56 7.26
N GLY A 118 -9.48 -1.71 7.82
CA GLY A 118 -9.46 -2.00 9.28
C GLY A 118 -9.08 -0.85 10.21
#